data_AF-T1CMM6-F1
#
_entry.id   AF-T1CMM6-F1
#
_cell.length_a   1.000
_cell.length_b   1.000
_cell.length_c   1.000
_cell.angle_alpha   90.00
_cell.angle_beta   90.00
_cell.angle_gamma   90.00
#
_symmetry.space_group_name_H-M   'P 1'
#
loop_
_entity.id
_entity.type
_entity.pdbx_description
1 polymer ?
#
loop_
_entity_poly.entity_id
_entity_poly.type
_entity_poly.pdbx_seq_one_letter_code
_entity_poly.pdbx_strand_id
1 'polypeptide(L)' 'MNPALPLEMGNIIPQCQVCNRPDRDRWIYDKTGRVIEIADSDDGKRVVEKYLKKVSKNTKEYFLEFIKKFLGQNNP' A
#
# COMPACT_ATOMS: atom_id res chain seq x y z
N MET A 1 1.91 -24.49 -8.08
CA MET A 1 2.01 -23.24 -7.30
C MET A 1 1.90 -23.56 -5.82
N ASN A 2 3.00 -23.42 -5.10
CA ASN A 2 3.12 -23.75 -3.68
C ASN A 2 3.93 -22.64 -2.98
N PRO A 3 3.35 -21.94 -1.98
CA PRO A 3 4.04 -20.88 -1.22
C PRO A 3 5.27 -21.32 -0.43
N ALA A 4 5.42 -22.63 -0.18
CA ALA A 4 6.57 -23.17 0.54
C ALA A 4 7.77 -23.50 -0.37
N LEU A 5 7.67 -23.28 -1.69
CA LEU A 5 8.73 -23.55 -2.66
C LEU A 5 9.31 -22.24 -3.24
N PRO A 6 10.54 -22.24 -3.77
CA PRO A 6 11.17 -21.07 -4.38
C PRO A 6 10.37 -20.47 -5.55
N LEU A 7 10.57 -19.16 -5.81
CA LEU A 7 9.96 -18.44 -6.93
C LEU A 7 10.75 -18.69 -8.22
N GLU A 8 10.33 -19.70 -8.99
CA GLU A 8 10.95 -20.09 -10.25
C GLU A 8 9.92 -20.33 -11.36
N MET A 9 10.37 -20.48 -12.61
CA MET A 9 9.50 -20.77 -13.75
C MET A 9 8.74 -22.08 -13.48
N GLY A 10 7.40 -22.01 -13.42
CA GLY A 10 6.53 -23.12 -13.00
C GLY A 10 6.02 -23.04 -11.56
N ASN A 11 6.60 -22.19 -10.72
CA ASN A 11 6.13 -21.90 -9.34
C ASN A 11 6.00 -20.38 -9.05
N ILE A 12 5.66 -19.58 -10.06
CA ILE A 12 5.35 -18.17 -9.86
C ILE A 12 3.97 -18.05 -9.20
N ILE A 13 3.92 -17.41 -8.02
CA ILE A 13 2.66 -17.08 -7.35
C ILE A 13 2.12 -15.76 -7.94
N PRO A 14 0.90 -15.75 -8.52
CA PRO A 14 0.27 -14.55 -9.01
C PRO A 14 0.17 -13.54 -7.86
N GLN A 15 0.60 -12.33 -8.14
CA GLN A 15 0.47 -11.22 -7.21
C GLN A 15 -0.97 -10.72 -7.28
N CYS A 16 -1.83 -11.32 -6.47
CA CYS A 16 -3.27 -11.02 -6.41
C CYS A 16 -3.76 -11.10 -4.95
N GLN A 17 -4.78 -10.33 -4.58
CA GLN A 17 -5.37 -10.31 -3.22
C GLN A 17 -5.82 -11.68 -2.70
N VAL A 18 -6.27 -12.55 -3.61
CA VAL A 18 -6.72 -13.92 -3.30
C VAL A 18 -5.52 -14.86 -3.12
N CYS A 19 -4.50 -14.69 -3.96
CA CYS A 19 -3.38 -15.59 -4.17
C CYS A 19 -2.25 -15.34 -3.15
N ASN A 20 -1.96 -14.07 -2.88
CA ASN A 20 -0.94 -13.62 -1.95
C ASN A 20 -1.61 -13.12 -0.66
N ARG A 21 -1.97 -14.05 0.22
CA ARG A 21 -2.63 -13.73 1.51
C ARG A 21 -1.86 -12.70 2.35
N PRO A 22 -0.51 -12.71 2.43
CA PRO A 22 0.25 -11.65 3.11
C PRO A 22 0.00 -10.23 2.59
N ASP A 23 -0.36 -10.09 1.32
CA ASP A 23 -0.62 -8.81 0.66
C ASP A 23 -2.09 -8.41 0.68
N ARG A 24 -2.94 -9.30 1.21
CA ARG A 24 -4.37 -9.04 1.37
C ARG A 24 -4.60 -7.78 2.19
N ASP A 25 -5.52 -6.95 1.73
CA ASP A 25 -5.95 -5.70 2.36
C ASP A 25 -4.87 -4.63 2.46
N ARG A 26 -3.70 -4.80 1.83
CA ARG A 26 -2.66 -3.76 1.78
C ARG A 26 -2.64 -2.98 0.47
N TRP A 27 -2.89 -3.68 -0.64
CA TRP A 27 -2.70 -3.17 -1.99
C TRP A 27 -3.91 -3.44 -2.88
N ILE A 28 -4.24 -2.52 -3.78
CA ILE A 28 -5.20 -2.78 -4.86
C ILE A 28 -4.41 -3.14 -6.11
N TYR A 29 -4.82 -4.21 -6.80
CA TYR A 29 -4.16 -4.71 -8.00
C TYR A 29 -5.04 -4.53 -9.23
N ASP A 30 -4.42 -4.21 -10.37
CA ASP A 30 -5.08 -4.27 -11.67
C ASP A 30 -5.28 -5.72 -12.15
N LYS A 31 -5.96 -5.89 -13.30
CA LYS A 31 -6.23 -7.20 -13.92
C LYS A 31 -4.97 -8.00 -14.31
N THR A 32 -3.81 -7.36 -14.36
CA THR A 32 -2.52 -7.98 -14.67
C THR A 32 -1.72 -8.34 -13.42
N GLY A 33 -2.23 -8.00 -12.23
CA GLY A 33 -1.54 -8.23 -10.96
C GLY A 33 -0.53 -7.14 -10.60
N ARG A 34 -0.64 -5.92 -11.16
CA ARG A 34 0.19 -4.77 -10.76
C ARG A 34 -0.48 -4.00 -9.63
N VAL A 35 0.29 -3.59 -8.62
CA VAL A 35 -0.20 -2.68 -7.57
C VAL A 35 -0.47 -1.31 -8.19
N ILE A 36 -1.69 -0.81 -8.02
CA ILE A 36 -2.12 0.50 -8.51
C ILE A 36 -2.43 1.47 -7.37
N GLU A 37 -2.87 0.97 -6.21
CA GLU A 37 -3.25 1.81 -5.06
C GLU A 37 -2.97 1.10 -3.72
N ILE A 38 -3.01 1.86 -2.62
CA ILE A 38 -3.07 1.32 -1.26
C ILE A 38 -4.54 1.05 -0.93
N ALA A 39 -4.85 -0.10 -0.34
CA ALA A 39 -6.21 -0.44 0.02
C ALA A 39 -6.74 0.46 1.15
N ASP A 40 -8.00 0.91 1.06
CA ASP A 40 -8.69 1.58 2.16
C ASP A 40 -9.18 0.54 3.18
N SER A 41 -8.24 0.08 3.99
CA SER A 41 -8.43 -0.91 5.05
C SER A 41 -7.57 -0.54 6.26
N ASP A 42 -7.76 -1.20 7.39
CA ASP A 42 -6.91 -0.98 8.57
C ASP A 42 -5.45 -1.40 8.33
N ASP A 43 -5.21 -2.42 7.50
CA ASP A 43 -3.85 -2.85 7.16
C ASP A 43 -3.18 -1.88 6.16
N GLY A 44 -3.96 -1.29 5.25
CA GLY A 44 -3.51 -0.20 4.38
C GLY A 44 -3.16 1.07 5.15
N LYS A 45 -4.00 1.48 6.11
CA LYS A 45 -3.71 2.59 7.04
C LYS A 45 -2.40 2.34 7.81
N ARG A 46 -2.21 1.13 8.32
CA ARG A 46 -0.99 0.72 9.03
C ARG A 46 0.27 0.83 8.15
N VAL A 47 0.17 0.52 6.86
CA VAL A 47 1.27 0.71 5.89
C VAL A 47 1.62 2.19 5.74
N VAL A 48 0.63 3.06 5.54
CA VAL A 48 0.82 4.51 5.43
C VAL A 48 1.44 5.08 6.71
N GLU A 49 0.92 4.69 7.88
CA GLU A 49 1.44 5.14 9.17
C GLU A 49 2.92 4.75 9.37
N LYS A 50 3.27 3.51 9.04
CA LYS A 50 4.65 3.01 9.12
C LYS A 50 5.59 3.76 8.16
N TYR A 51 5.12 4.10 6.97
CA TYR A 51 5.85 4.94 6.02
C TYR A 51 6.08 6.34 6.59
N LEU A 52 5.01 7.02 7.02
CA LEU A 52 5.08 8.38 7.57
C LEU A 52 5.97 8.47 8.81
N LYS A 53 6.05 7.42 9.64
CA LYS A 53 6.99 7.37 10.78
C LYS A 53 8.46 7.43 10.36
N LYS A 54 8.82 6.86 9.20
CA LYS A 54 10.20 6.70 8.73
C LYS A 54 10.72 7.84 7.85
N VAL A 55 9.84 8.55 7.16
CA VAL A 55 10.26 9.60 6.22
C VAL A 55 10.75 10.87 6.92
N SER A 56 11.42 11.71 6.13
CA SER A 56 11.96 13.00 6.54
C SER A 56 10.90 13.95 7.09
N LYS A 57 11.34 15.00 7.82
CA LYS A 57 10.47 16.08 8.28
C LYS A 57 9.74 16.77 7.12
N ASN A 58 10.46 17.14 6.06
CA ASN A 58 9.90 17.81 4.89
C ASN A 58 8.81 16.96 4.22
N THR A 59 9.00 15.64 4.14
CA THR A 59 7.98 14.72 3.61
C THR A 59 6.73 14.71 4.49
N LYS A 60 6.88 14.69 5.83
CA LYS A 60 5.74 14.75 6.76
C LYS A 60 4.97 16.06 6.61
N GLU A 61 5.67 17.19 6.51
CA GLU A 61 5.07 18.51 6.30
C GLU A 61 4.30 18.57 4.99
N TYR A 62 4.85 18.01 3.90
CA TYR A 62 4.13 17.89 2.62
C TYR A 62 2.79 17.16 2.77
N PHE A 63 2.78 15.98 3.41
CA PHE A 63 1.55 15.21 3.59
C PHE A 63 0.54 15.91 4.51
N LEU A 64 1.01 16.61 5.54
CA LEU A 64 0.16 17.40 6.43
C LEU A 64 -0.59 18.49 5.64
N GLU A 65 0.11 19.28 4.84
CA GLU A 65 -0.50 20.35 4.05
C GLU A 65 -1.43 19.80 2.96
N PHE A 66 -1.04 18.68 2.33
CA PHE A 66 -1.91 17.99 1.37
C PHE A 66 -3.25 17.58 2.01
N ILE A 67 -3.22 16.98 3.20
CA ILE A 67 -4.43 16.54 3.91
C ILE A 67 -5.28 17.74 4.35
N LYS A 68 -4.68 18.80 4.90
CA LYS A 68 -5.40 20.03 5.29
C LYS A 68 -6.16 20.64 4.11
N LYS A 69 -5.49 20.76 2.96
CA LYS A 69 -6.10 21.27 1.73
C LYS A 69 -7.30 20.42 1.30
N PHE A 70 -7.17 19.09 1.41
CA PHE A 70 -8.23 18.17 1.00
C PHE A 70 -9.44 18.18 1.95
N LEU A 71 -9.21 18.41 3.24
CA LEU A 71 -10.27 18.52 4.26
C LEU A 71 -10.94 19.90 4.30
N GLY A 72 -10.58 20.82 3.39
CA GLY A 72 -11.09 22.19 3.39
C GLY A 72 -10.63 23.02 4.59
N GLN A 73 -9.62 22.56 5.34
CA GLN A 73 -9.03 23.25 6.47
C GLN A 73 -7.95 24.23 5.99
N ASN A 74 -8.37 25.22 5.20
CA ASN A 74 -7.54 26.40 4.96
C ASN A 74 -7.69 27.29 6.20
N ASN A 75 -6.73 27.25 7.12
CA ASN A 75 -6.61 28.34 8.08
C ASN A 75 -6.05 29.57 7.32
N PRO A 76 -6.65 30.77 7.46
CA PRO A 76 -6.02 32.00 7.02
C PRO A 76 -4.68 32.25 7.72
#